data_AF-A0AAW6XNQ3-F1
#
_entry.id   AF-A0AAW6XNQ3-F1
#
_cell.length_a   1.000
_cell.length_b   1.000
_cell.length_c   1.000
_cell.angle_alpha   90.00
_cell.angle_beta   90.00
_cell.angle_gamma   90.00
#
_symmetry.space_group_name_H-M   'P 1'
#
loop_
_entity.id
_entity.type
_entity.pdbx_description
1 polymer ?
#
loop_
_entity_poly.entity_id
_entity_poly.type
_entity_poly.pdbx_seq_one_letter_code
_entity_poly.pdbx_strand_id
1 'polypeptide(L)' 'DKIHRVLDWAAEGLHNVSISQVELRSHIQFYDGIKTSDIHETIIKAAADLISRDAPDYQYLAARLAIFHLRKKAYG' A
#
# COMPACT_ATOMS: atom_id res chain seq x y z
N ASP A 1 -5.30 -11.52 5.28
CA ASP A 1 -6.63 -10.88 5.43
C ASP A 1 -6.71 -9.39 5.77
N LYS A 2 -6.09 -8.86 6.83
CA LYS A 2 -6.28 -7.43 7.18
C LYS A 2 -5.65 -6.45 6.18
N ILE A 3 -4.47 -6.78 5.65
CA ILE A 3 -3.76 -5.90 4.71
C ILE A 3 -4.49 -5.83 3.37
N HIS A 4 -4.92 -6.98 2.84
CA HIS A 4 -5.71 -7.08 1.62
C HIS A 4 -6.93 -6.15 1.66
N ARG A 5 -7.72 -6.20 2.75
CA ARG A 5 -8.88 -5.30 2.93
C ARG A 5 -8.52 -3.81 2.93
N VAL A 6 -7.39 -3.43 3.51
CA VAL A 6 -6.94 -2.02 3.49
C VAL A 6 -6.54 -1.59 2.08
N LEU A 7 -5.93 -2.50 1.31
CA LEU A 7 -5.61 -2.26 -0.09
C LEU A 7 -6.87 -2.16 -0.95
N ASP A 8 -7.89 -3.00 -0.72
CA ASP A 8 -9.18 -2.91 -1.40
C ASP A 8 -9.85 -1.55 -1.17
N TRP A 9 -9.90 -1.09 0.08
CA TRP A 9 -10.44 0.25 0.41
C TRP A 9 -9.61 1.37 -0.21
N ALA A 10 -8.28 1.23 -0.24
CA ALA A 10 -7.42 2.23 -0.87
C ALA A 10 -7.58 2.25 -2.40
N ALA A 11 -7.86 1.10 -3.02
CA ALA A 11 -8.06 0.94 -4.46
C ALA A 11 -9.50 1.25 -4.93
N GLU A 12 -10.44 1.41 -4.01
CA GLU A 12 -11.84 1.69 -4.34
C GLU A 12 -11.99 2.92 -5.25
N GLY A 13 -12.59 2.72 -6.42
CA GLY A 13 -12.78 3.77 -7.43
C GLY A 13 -11.53 4.12 -8.26
N LEU A 14 -10.45 3.33 -8.18
CA LEU A 14 -9.30 3.42 -9.07
C LEU A 14 -9.37 2.30 -10.10
N HIS A 15 -9.23 2.63 -11.39
CA HIS A 15 -9.40 1.66 -12.48
C HIS A 15 -8.07 1.12 -13.02
N ASN A 16 -6.97 1.86 -12.85
CA ASN A 16 -5.67 1.50 -13.39
C ASN A 16 -4.67 1.07 -12.31
N VAL A 17 -5.17 0.39 -11.27
CA VAL A 17 -4.35 -0.14 -10.17
C VAL A 17 -4.60 -1.63 -9.98
N SER A 18 -3.54 -2.38 -9.71
CA SER A 18 -3.60 -3.81 -9.38
C SER A 18 -3.13 -4.02 -7.95
N ILE A 19 -4.07 -4.42 -7.10
CA ILE A 19 -3.79 -4.71 -5.69
C ILE A 19 -2.80 -5.88 -5.57
N SER A 20 -3.00 -6.93 -6.37
CA SER A 20 -2.13 -8.10 -6.38
C SER A 20 -0.68 -7.75 -6.74
N GLN A 21 -0.48 -6.76 -7.63
CA GLN A 21 0.86 -6.30 -8.01
C GLN A 21 1.57 -5.60 -6.83
N VAL A 22 0.83 -4.80 -6.06
CA VAL A 22 1.34 -4.16 -4.84
C VAL A 22 1.67 -5.20 -3.78
N GLU A 23 0.79 -6.18 -3.57
CA GLU A 23 1.01 -7.26 -2.60
C GLU A 23 2.27 -8.06 -2.92
N LEU A 24 2.44 -8.51 -4.17
CA LEU A 24 3.63 -9.23 -4.62
C LEU A 24 4.92 -8.46 -4.39
N ARG A 25 4.95 -7.16 -4.76
CA ARG A 25 6.12 -6.31 -4.54
C ARG A 25 6.43 -6.11 -3.05
N SER A 26 5.40 -5.94 -2.23
CA SER A 26 5.58 -5.74 -0.80
C SER A 26 6.04 -7.01 -0.08
N HIS A 27 5.52 -8.18 -0.48
CA HIS A 27 5.81 -9.46 0.16
C HIS A 27 7.28 -9.87 -0.01
N ILE A 28 7.91 -9.49 -1.12
CA ILE A 28 9.34 -9.71 -1.35
C ILE A 28 10.21 -9.03 -0.29
N GLN A 29 9.74 -7.93 0.30
CA GLN A 29 10.47 -7.18 1.31
C GLN A 29 10.13 -7.61 2.76
N PHE A 30 9.28 -8.62 2.94
CA PHE A 30 8.97 -9.15 4.27
C PHE A 30 10.07 -10.11 4.72
N TYR A 31 10.53 -9.92 5.95
CA TYR A 31 11.52 -10.77 6.61
C TYR A 31 11.05 -11.12 8.03
N ASP A 32 11.59 -12.20 8.57
CA ASP A 32 11.19 -12.66 9.90
C ASP A 32 11.62 -11.64 10.98
N GLY A 33 10.68 -11.28 11.87
CA GLY A 33 10.86 -10.21 12.85
C GLY A 33 10.56 -8.79 12.36
N ILE A 34 10.01 -8.60 11.16
CA ILE A 34 9.56 -7.28 10.69
C ILE A 34 8.46 -6.71 11.61
N LYS A 35 8.58 -5.42 11.97
CA LYS A 35 7.54 -4.76 12.76
C LYS A 35 6.30 -4.52 11.90
N THR A 36 5.13 -4.62 12.51
CA THR A 36 3.86 -4.33 11.82
C THR A 36 3.76 -2.89 11.31
N SER A 37 4.46 -1.93 11.93
CA SER A 37 4.60 -0.56 11.41
C SER A 37 5.34 -0.53 10.08
N ASP A 38 6.37 -1.35 9.95
CA ASP A 38 7.29 -1.31 8.82
C ASP A 38 6.67 -2.03 7.62
N ILE A 39 5.82 -3.04 7.87
CA ILE A 39 4.99 -3.68 6.84
C ILE A 39 4.14 -2.64 6.10
N HIS A 40 3.48 -1.73 6.82
CA HIS A 40 2.66 -0.69 6.18
C HIS A 40 3.53 0.27 5.36
N GLU A 41 4.71 0.63 5.83
CA GLU A 41 5.65 1.49 5.09
C GLU A 41 6.15 0.81 3.81
N THR A 42 6.47 -0.48 3.88
CA THR A 42 6.87 -1.29 2.72
C THR A 42 5.79 -1.33 1.65
N ILE A 43 4.52 -1.47 2.04
CA ILE A 43 3.39 -1.48 1.09
C ILE A 43 3.19 -0.11 0.44
N ILE A 44 3.30 0.97 1.22
CA ILE A 44 3.20 2.34 0.69
C ILE A 44 4.31 2.60 -0.32
N LYS A 45 5.55 2.18 -0.01
CA LYS A 45 6.68 2.28 -0.94
C LYS A 45 6.45 1.46 -2.20
N ALA A 46 6.00 0.20 -2.07
CA ALA A 46 5.70 -0.65 -3.21
C ALA A 46 4.63 -0.05 -4.14
N ALA A 47 3.58 0.58 -3.59
CA ALA A 47 2.58 1.30 -4.35
C ALA A 47 3.15 2.57 -5.02
N ALA A 48 3.99 3.32 -4.31
CA ALA A 48 4.65 4.51 -4.85
C ALA A 48 5.61 4.16 -6.00
N ASP A 49 6.33 3.04 -5.91
CA ASP A 49 7.24 2.55 -6.95
C ASP A 49 6.50 2.07 -8.22
N LEU A 50 5.18 1.92 -8.16
CA LEU A 50 4.33 1.59 -9.31
C LEU A 50 3.79 2.84 -10.01
N ILE A 51 3.99 4.03 -9.43
CA ILE A 51 3.58 5.29 -10.03
C ILE A 51 4.40 5.52 -11.30
N SER A 52 3.70 5.54 -12.43
CA SER A 52 4.30 5.78 -13.74
C SER A 52 3.37 6.65 -14.58
N ARG A 53 3.86 7.08 -15.75
CA ARG A 53 3.03 7.82 -16.72
C ARG A 53 1.88 6.97 -17.25
N ASP A 54 2.07 5.65 -17.34
CA ASP A 54 1.07 4.71 -17.85
C ASP A 54 0.03 4.32 -16.79
N ALA A 55 0.41 4.39 -15.51
CA ALA A 55 -0.47 4.08 -14.38
C ALA A 55 -0.39 5.18 -13.28
N PRO A 56 -0.94 6.38 -13.54
CA PRO A 56 -0.91 7.48 -12.59
C PRO A 56 -1.78 7.22 -11.35
N ASP A 57 -2.78 6.33 -11.44
CA ASP A 57 -3.72 6.06 -10.36
C ASP A 57 -3.06 5.49 -9.10
N TYR A 58 -1.90 4.84 -9.23
CA TYR A 58 -1.09 4.40 -8.10
C TYR A 58 -0.71 5.53 -7.15
N GLN A 59 -0.69 6.79 -7.61
CA GLN A 59 -0.43 7.95 -6.76
C GLN A 59 -1.52 8.11 -5.69
N TYR A 60 -2.79 7.91 -6.07
CA TYR A 60 -3.93 8.01 -5.16
C TYR A 60 -3.95 6.84 -4.20
N LEU A 61 -3.63 5.65 -4.69
CA LEU A 61 -3.49 4.45 -3.86
C LEU A 61 -2.42 4.66 -2.78
N ALA A 62 -1.22 5.09 -3.17
CA ALA A 62 -0.11 5.34 -2.25
C ALA A 62 -0.45 6.44 -1.23
N ALA A 63 -1.08 7.53 -1.67
CA ALA A 63 -1.51 8.61 -0.78
C ALA A 63 -2.55 8.15 0.26
N ARG A 64 -3.56 7.36 -0.16
CA ARG A 64 -4.58 6.81 0.75
C ARG A 64 -3.95 5.88 1.79
N LEU A 65 -3.04 5.01 1.36
CA LEU A 65 -2.30 4.12 2.26
C LEU A 65 -1.43 4.90 3.27
N ALA A 66 -0.78 5.98 2.83
CA ALA A 66 -0.01 6.86 3.71
C ALA A 66 -0.90 7.55 4.77
N ILE A 67 -2.09 8.02 4.39
CA ILE A 67 -3.06 8.59 5.33
C ILE A 67 -3.53 7.55 6.36
N PHE A 68 -3.82 6.32 5.93
CA PHE A 68 -4.18 5.24 6.86
C PHE A 68 -3.06 4.93 7.84
N HIS A 69 -1.81 4.88 7.36
CA HIS A 69 -0.65 4.68 8.22
C HIS A 69 -0.47 5.82 9.22
N LEU A 70 -0.60 7.07 8.79
CA LEU A 70 -0.52 8.24 9.66
C LEU A 70 -1.62 8.24 10.72
N ARG A 71 -2.87 7.96 10.32
CA ARG A 71 -4.01 7.88 11.24
C ARG A 71 -3.78 6.79 12.28
N LYS A 72 -3.25 5.63 11.87
CA LYS A 72 -2.91 4.54 12.79
C LYS A 72 -1.79 4.91 13.74
N LYS A 73 -0.78 5.67 13.31
CA LYS A 73 0.27 6.19 14.20
C LYS A 73 -0.24 7.24 15.19
N ALA A 74 -1.23 8.05 14.80
CA ALA A 74 -1.74 9.14 15.62
C ALA A 74 -2.79 8.70 16.66
N TYR A 75 -3.64 7.73 16.30
CA TYR A 75 -4.78 7.29 17.14
C TYR A 75 -4.72 5.84 17.58
N GLY A 76 -3.75 5.06 17.08
CA GLY A 76 -3.60 3.63 17.34
C GLY A 76 -2.53 3.30 18.36
#